data_AF-A0A3A4RRE4-F1
#
_entry.id   AF-A0A3A4RRE4-F1
#
_cell.length_a   1.000
_cell.length_b   1.000
_cell.length_c   1.000
_cell.angle_alpha   90.00
_cell.angle_beta   90.00
_cell.angle_gamma   90.00
#
_symmetry.space_group_name_H-M   'P 1'
#
loop_
_entity.id
_entity.type
_entity.pdbx_description
1 polymer ?
#
loop_
_entity_poly.entity_id
_entity_poly.type
_entity_poly.pdbx_seq_one_letter_code
_entity_poly.pdbx_strand_id
1 'polypeptide(L)'
;MAGQYLIEPDSNFIKQIMSQGGESLKKCYQCATCSVACTISPDNKPFPRKEMIAASWGLKDRLVANHDIWLCHQCGDCSTLCPRDAKPGDVIAAIRAYAIREYASPKFMGDLVNDPKKLPILFLIPTVIFIVLGLLTGLLDFSPGGDEIVHSHFFSTWLVDLIFVPLAGFVVAVFALGLKRFITDIHANALLTGKTKKETIDLSGFVQALITVIPNILKHNKFSDCNENRERSTSHMMVLFAFIALFIVTNIFFVVLYVFQIHGPYSQLNPVKWLANIGGVALVIGALLMIKERKAKTDQVSTYKDWYLLGLVLGLGVTGMLTEMTRLADAAFLSYALYFIHLIFVFNLFAFLPFSKLAHLVYRTVALAYDEWAERDKKAATA
;
A
#
# COMPACT_ATOMS: atom_id res chain seq x y z
N MET A 1 -11.91 -2.62 -39.40
CA MET A 1 -11.66 -1.19 -39.71
C MET A 1 -11.13 -0.54 -38.46
N ALA A 2 -9.93 0.05 -38.50
CA ALA A 2 -9.44 0.84 -37.37
C ALA A 2 -10.28 2.12 -37.30
N GLY A 3 -11.20 2.20 -36.34
CA GLY A 3 -12.01 3.41 -36.13
C GLY A 3 -11.10 4.61 -35.91
N GLN A 4 -11.46 5.76 -36.48
CA GLN A 4 -10.75 7.01 -36.20
C GLN A 4 -10.88 7.32 -34.71
N TYR A 5 -9.76 7.32 -33.99
CA TYR A 5 -9.68 7.73 -32.60
C TYR A 5 -9.07 9.13 -32.55
N LEU A 6 -9.89 10.13 -32.19
CA LEU A 6 -9.39 11.47 -31.93
C LEU A 6 -8.62 11.43 -30.60
N ILE A 7 -7.31 11.70 -30.68
CA ILE A 7 -6.46 11.77 -29.50
C ILE A 7 -6.69 13.14 -28.86
N GLU A 8 -7.27 13.16 -27.67
CA GLU A 8 -7.45 14.37 -26.86
C GLU A 8 -6.50 14.33 -25.65
N PRO A 9 -5.36 15.05 -25.69
CA PRO A 9 -4.42 15.06 -24.59
C PRO A 9 -4.95 15.73 -23.32
N ASP A 10 -5.01 15.00 -22.21
CA ASP A 10 -5.28 15.61 -20.90
C ASP A 10 -3.98 16.17 -20.30
N SER A 11 -3.81 17.49 -20.45
CA SER A 11 -2.65 18.21 -19.89
C SER A 11 -2.61 18.21 -18.36
N ASN A 12 -3.76 18.13 -17.69
CA ASN A 12 -3.84 18.07 -16.23
C ASN A 12 -3.40 16.69 -15.74
N PHE A 13 -3.81 15.63 -16.42
CA PHE A 13 -3.34 14.28 -16.15
C PHE A 13 -1.81 14.19 -16.27
N ILE A 14 -1.22 14.74 -17.34
CA ILE A 14 0.24 14.78 -17.53
C ILE A 14 0.92 15.47 -16.34
N LYS A 15 0.44 16.66 -15.94
CA LYS A 15 0.99 17.41 -14.79
C LYS A 15 0.91 16.59 -13.50
N GLN A 16 -0.20 15.88 -13.28
CA GLN A 16 -0.36 15.03 -12.10
C GLN A 16 0.59 13.84 -12.10
N ILE A 17 0.81 13.18 -13.24
CA ILE A 17 1.81 12.10 -13.35
C ILE A 17 3.22 12.64 -13.08
N MET A 18 3.58 13.79 -13.66
CA MET A 18 4.88 14.43 -13.41
C MET A 18 5.08 14.74 -11.92
N SER A 19 4.06 15.29 -11.24
CA SER A 19 4.10 15.58 -9.79
C SER A 19 4.26 14.35 -8.90
N GLN A 20 3.99 13.16 -9.44
CA GLN A 20 4.07 11.87 -8.74
C GLN A 20 5.34 11.08 -9.09
N GLY A 21 6.37 11.75 -9.63
CA GLY A 21 7.66 11.15 -9.95
C GLY A 21 7.81 10.72 -11.42
N GLY A 22 6.81 10.96 -12.26
CA GLY A 22 6.84 10.64 -13.69
C GLY A 22 7.44 11.74 -14.58
N GLU A 23 8.28 12.63 -14.05
CA GLU A 23 8.76 13.86 -14.72
C GLU A 23 9.41 13.60 -16.09
N SER A 24 10.07 12.45 -16.23
CA SER A 24 10.82 12.07 -17.42
C SER A 24 9.96 11.46 -18.53
N LEU A 25 8.63 11.35 -18.35
CA LEU A 25 7.72 10.74 -19.33
C LEU A 25 7.88 11.34 -20.74
N LYS A 26 8.09 12.66 -20.83
CA LYS A 26 8.25 13.40 -22.11
C LYS A 26 9.58 13.16 -22.81
N LYS A 27 10.57 12.53 -22.15
CA LYS A 27 11.86 12.18 -22.78
C LYS A 27 11.75 10.96 -23.71
N CYS A 28 10.68 10.17 -23.57
CA CYS A 28 10.50 8.93 -24.30
C CYS A 28 10.32 9.17 -25.82
N TYR A 29 11.16 8.53 -26.62
CA TYR A 29 11.09 8.53 -28.09
C TYR A 29 10.73 7.17 -28.70
N GLN A 30 10.15 6.25 -27.90
CA GLN A 30 9.58 4.99 -28.38
C GLN A 30 10.56 3.99 -29.04
N CYS A 31 11.79 3.85 -28.54
CA CYS A 31 12.79 2.87 -29.05
C CYS A 31 12.54 1.39 -28.74
N ALA A 32 11.62 1.06 -27.82
CA ALA A 32 11.32 -0.30 -27.34
C ALA A 32 12.34 -1.03 -26.45
N THR A 33 13.49 -0.44 -26.08
CA THR A 33 14.47 -1.08 -25.15
C THR A 33 13.80 -1.58 -23.87
N CYS A 34 12.88 -0.79 -23.30
CA CYS A 34 12.13 -1.15 -22.11
C CYS A 34 11.25 -2.40 -22.27
N SER A 35 10.73 -2.67 -23.48
CA SER A 35 9.91 -3.84 -23.75
C SER A 35 10.71 -5.11 -23.99
N VAL A 36 11.89 -4.98 -24.58
CA VAL A 36 12.82 -6.12 -24.74
C VAL A 36 13.43 -6.51 -23.39
N ALA A 37 13.75 -5.52 -22.54
CA ALA A 37 14.32 -5.78 -21.23
C ALA A 37 13.33 -6.34 -20.20
N CYS A 38 12.02 -6.19 -20.42
CA CYS A 38 11.02 -6.53 -19.41
C CYS A 38 10.58 -7.98 -19.53
N THR A 39 10.86 -8.79 -18.50
CA THR A 39 10.56 -10.23 -18.46
C THR A 39 9.06 -10.57 -18.47
N ILE A 40 8.20 -9.59 -18.15
CA ILE A 40 6.73 -9.75 -18.19
C ILE A 40 6.10 -9.18 -19.47
N SER A 41 6.91 -8.63 -20.40
CA SER A 41 6.38 -8.07 -21.64
C SER A 41 6.00 -9.19 -22.62
N PRO A 42 4.72 -9.30 -23.04
CA PRO A 42 4.31 -10.28 -24.04
C PRO A 42 4.78 -9.90 -25.44
N ASP A 43 5.08 -10.90 -26.28
CA ASP A 43 5.55 -10.73 -27.66
C ASP A 43 4.62 -9.84 -28.50
N ASN A 44 3.31 -10.08 -28.40
CA ASN A 44 2.30 -9.42 -29.23
C ASN A 44 1.70 -8.15 -28.60
N LYS A 45 2.07 -7.82 -27.35
CA LYS A 45 1.50 -6.68 -26.60
C LYS A 45 2.58 -5.99 -25.75
N PRO A 46 3.55 -5.29 -26.36
CA PRO A 46 4.76 -4.83 -25.68
C PRO A 46 4.47 -3.90 -24.50
N PHE A 47 5.12 -4.17 -23.37
CA PHE A 47 5.04 -3.43 -22.11
C PHE A 47 6.45 -3.01 -21.66
N PRO A 48 6.72 -1.81 -21.09
CA PRO A 48 5.83 -0.69 -20.87
C PRO A 48 5.83 0.34 -22.02
N ARG A 49 6.34 0.02 -23.22
CA ARG A 49 6.50 0.99 -24.32
C ARG A 49 5.19 1.72 -24.66
N LYS A 50 4.08 0.97 -24.75
CA LYS A 50 2.75 1.52 -25.08
C LYS A 50 2.21 2.42 -23.95
N GLU A 51 2.50 2.09 -22.70
CA GLU A 51 2.15 2.92 -21.54
C GLU A 51 2.94 4.23 -21.54
N MET A 52 4.22 4.20 -21.94
CA MET A 52 5.05 5.39 -22.01
C MET A 52 4.54 6.42 -23.03
N ILE A 53 4.07 5.98 -24.20
CA ILE A 53 3.48 6.91 -25.18
C ILE A 53 2.11 7.41 -24.72
N ALA A 54 1.28 6.53 -24.14
CA ALA A 54 -0.01 6.93 -23.57
C ALA A 54 0.16 7.99 -22.47
N ALA A 55 1.17 7.83 -21.61
CA ALA A 55 1.51 8.81 -20.58
C ALA A 55 1.98 10.14 -21.20
N SER A 56 2.83 10.05 -22.23
CA SER A 56 3.33 11.22 -22.97
C SER A 56 2.23 12.01 -23.66
N TRP A 57 1.19 11.36 -24.14
CA TRP A 57 0.04 12.01 -24.77
C TRP A 57 -1.10 12.32 -23.81
N GLY A 58 -0.97 11.99 -22.52
CA GLY A 58 -2.01 12.29 -21.53
C GLY A 58 -3.28 11.43 -21.68
N LEU A 59 -3.15 10.21 -22.20
CA LEU A 59 -4.28 9.31 -22.45
C LEU A 59 -4.67 8.56 -21.17
N LYS A 60 -5.32 9.29 -20.26
CA LYS A 60 -5.77 8.79 -18.94
C LYS A 60 -6.50 7.45 -19.04
N ASP A 61 -7.47 7.33 -19.94
CA ASP A 61 -8.33 6.14 -20.09
C ASP A 61 -7.55 4.90 -20.54
N ARG A 62 -6.43 5.10 -21.25
CA ARG A 62 -5.54 4.02 -21.69
C ARG A 62 -4.59 3.53 -20.60
N LEU A 63 -4.55 4.22 -19.46
CA LEU A 63 -3.61 3.95 -18.38
C LEU A 63 -4.30 3.55 -17.09
N VAL A 64 -5.29 4.31 -16.62
CA VAL A 64 -5.93 4.08 -15.32
C VAL A 64 -6.73 2.77 -15.29
N ALA A 65 -7.33 2.40 -16.42
CA ALA A 65 -8.06 1.15 -16.61
C ALA A 65 -7.19 0.02 -17.19
N ASN A 66 -5.90 0.26 -17.48
CA ASN A 66 -5.02 -0.77 -18.01
C ASN A 66 -4.44 -1.59 -16.86
N HIS A 67 -4.82 -2.86 -16.74
CA HIS A 67 -4.32 -3.68 -15.64
C HIS A 67 -2.83 -4.06 -15.76
N ASP A 68 -2.23 -3.98 -16.96
CA ASP A 68 -0.81 -4.28 -17.18
C ASP A 68 0.08 -3.39 -16.32
N ILE A 69 -0.37 -2.15 -16.04
CA ILE A 69 0.37 -1.24 -15.14
C ILE A 69 0.57 -1.89 -13.79
N TRP A 70 -0.32 -2.76 -13.30
CA TRP A 70 -0.27 -3.41 -11.98
C TRP A 70 0.58 -4.67 -11.95
N LEU A 71 0.95 -5.23 -13.11
CA LEU A 71 1.79 -6.42 -13.22
C LEU A 71 3.28 -6.08 -12.98
N CYS A 72 3.73 -4.89 -13.41
CA CYS A 72 5.11 -4.41 -13.26
C CYS A 72 5.71 -4.61 -11.85
N HIS A 73 6.87 -5.27 -11.75
CA HIS A 73 7.53 -5.52 -10.46
C HIS A 73 8.24 -4.29 -9.88
N GLN A 74 8.30 -3.17 -10.62
CA GLN A 74 9.07 -1.98 -10.25
C GLN A 74 10.56 -2.32 -10.05
N CYS A 75 11.12 -3.19 -10.91
CA CYS A 75 12.50 -3.63 -10.78
C CYS A 75 13.54 -2.59 -11.20
N GLY A 76 13.20 -1.69 -12.11
CA GLY A 76 14.09 -0.63 -12.56
C GLY A 76 14.95 -0.96 -13.79
N ASP A 77 15.04 -2.22 -14.24
CA ASP A 77 15.87 -2.61 -15.39
C ASP A 77 15.55 -1.76 -16.65
N CYS A 78 14.27 -1.55 -16.93
CA CYS A 78 13.82 -0.70 -18.03
C CYS A 78 14.19 0.80 -17.87
N SER A 79 14.35 1.28 -16.64
CA SER A 79 14.81 2.64 -16.34
C SER A 79 16.30 2.78 -16.53
N THR A 80 17.09 1.81 -16.04
CA THR A 80 18.55 1.79 -16.18
C THR A 80 18.97 1.68 -17.64
N LEU A 81 18.32 0.80 -18.41
CA LEU A 81 18.63 0.57 -19.82
C LEU A 81 18.07 1.65 -20.76
N CYS A 82 17.32 2.63 -20.26
CA CYS A 82 16.69 3.63 -21.12
C CYS A 82 17.73 4.61 -21.68
N PRO A 83 17.97 4.66 -23.01
CA PRO A 83 18.98 5.56 -23.60
C PRO A 83 18.63 7.05 -23.52
N ARG A 84 17.37 7.37 -23.18
CA ARG A 84 16.86 8.74 -23.03
C ARG A 84 16.63 9.12 -21.58
N ASP A 85 16.96 8.24 -20.64
CA ASP A 85 16.72 8.45 -19.22
C ASP A 85 15.24 8.82 -18.93
N ALA A 86 14.31 8.17 -19.65
CA ALA A 86 12.87 8.39 -19.55
C ALA A 86 12.20 7.61 -18.40
N LYS A 87 13.02 7.00 -17.53
CA LYS A 87 12.68 6.21 -16.33
C LYS A 87 11.30 5.50 -16.39
N PRO A 88 11.08 4.53 -17.30
CA PRO A 88 9.76 3.92 -17.48
C PRO A 88 9.20 3.28 -16.22
N GLY A 89 10.05 2.72 -15.36
CA GLY A 89 9.61 2.22 -14.05
C GLY A 89 8.94 3.32 -13.22
N ASP A 90 9.56 4.49 -13.10
CA ASP A 90 9.05 5.58 -12.26
C ASP A 90 7.75 6.18 -12.84
N VAL A 91 7.65 6.26 -14.17
CA VAL A 91 6.41 6.66 -14.85
C VAL A 91 5.27 5.67 -14.55
N ILE A 92 5.51 4.37 -14.61
CA ILE A 92 4.49 3.36 -14.23
C ILE A 92 4.10 3.48 -12.75
N ALA A 93 5.07 3.72 -11.85
CA ALA A 93 4.78 3.97 -10.43
C ALA A 93 3.89 5.20 -10.21
N ALA A 94 4.15 6.30 -10.94
CA ALA A 94 3.36 7.52 -10.90
C ALA A 94 1.93 7.29 -11.43
N ILE A 95 1.77 6.49 -12.49
CA ILE A 95 0.45 6.11 -13.02
C ILE A 95 -0.34 5.28 -12.02
N ARG A 96 0.30 4.32 -11.33
CA ARG A 96 -0.36 3.56 -10.23
C ARG A 96 -0.81 4.48 -9.11
N ALA A 97 0.03 5.42 -8.70
CA ALA A 97 -0.29 6.36 -7.63
C ALA A 97 -1.47 7.27 -8.03
N TYR A 98 -1.56 7.66 -9.30
CA TYR A 98 -2.75 8.32 -9.86
C TYR A 98 -3.98 7.39 -9.82
N ALA A 99 -3.85 6.14 -10.27
CA ALA A 99 -4.96 5.19 -10.29
C ALA A 99 -5.54 4.95 -8.88
N ILE A 100 -4.68 4.80 -7.86
CA ILE A 100 -5.11 4.69 -6.45
C ILE A 100 -5.97 5.90 -6.06
N ARG A 101 -5.49 7.12 -6.38
CA ARG A 101 -6.23 8.35 -6.10
C ARG A 101 -7.57 8.42 -6.84
N GLU A 102 -7.65 7.89 -8.07
CA GLU A 102 -8.89 7.88 -8.85
C GLU A 102 -9.94 6.95 -8.25
N TYR A 103 -9.53 5.75 -7.82
CA TYR A 103 -10.43 4.74 -7.27
C TYR A 103 -10.72 4.90 -5.78
N ALA A 104 -9.88 5.61 -5.03
CA ALA A 104 -10.12 5.89 -3.62
C ALA A 104 -11.09 7.07 -3.46
N SER A 105 -12.06 6.95 -2.56
CA SER A 105 -13.04 8.02 -2.29
C SER A 105 -13.27 8.15 -0.79
N PRO A 106 -13.43 9.37 -0.26
CA PRO A 106 -13.47 10.66 -0.97
C PRO A 106 -12.10 11.17 -1.44
N LYS A 107 -12.06 11.86 -2.59
CA LYS A 107 -10.81 12.30 -3.26
C LYS A 107 -9.97 13.28 -2.41
N PHE A 108 -10.62 14.11 -1.58
CA PHE A 108 -9.93 15.12 -0.76
C PHE A 108 -8.96 14.49 0.27
N MET A 109 -9.21 13.25 0.72
CA MET A 109 -8.29 12.58 1.64
C MET A 109 -7.01 12.16 0.95
N GLY A 110 -7.10 11.73 -0.31
CA GLY A 110 -5.94 11.55 -1.16
C GLY A 110 -5.15 12.85 -1.31
N ASP A 111 -5.83 13.97 -1.55
CA ASP A 111 -5.19 15.29 -1.62
C ASP A 111 -4.44 15.67 -0.34
N LEU A 112 -5.05 15.43 0.82
CA LEU A 112 -4.44 15.75 2.11
C LEU A 112 -3.13 14.99 2.35
N VAL A 113 -3.09 13.70 2.01
CA VAL A 113 -1.91 12.84 2.16
C VAL A 113 -0.81 13.20 1.15
N ASN A 114 -1.21 13.74 0.00
CA ASN A 114 -0.29 14.04 -1.09
C ASN A 114 0.41 15.40 -0.94
N ASP A 115 -0.05 16.27 -0.04
CA ASP A 115 0.51 17.60 0.20
C ASP A 115 1.39 17.63 1.47
N PRO A 116 2.71 17.88 1.35
CA PRO A 116 3.61 17.97 2.50
C PRO A 116 3.24 19.07 3.50
N LYS A 117 2.61 20.15 3.05
CA LYS A 117 2.18 21.25 3.93
C LYS A 117 1.06 20.82 4.88
N LYS A 118 0.39 19.71 4.57
CA LYS A 118 -0.72 19.17 5.37
C LYS A 118 -0.27 18.15 6.41
N LEU A 119 1.03 17.81 6.48
CA LEU A 119 1.55 16.86 7.45
C LEU A 119 1.17 17.20 8.91
N PRO A 120 1.29 18.45 9.40
CA PRO A 120 0.87 18.77 10.77
C PRO A 120 -0.63 18.51 11.01
N ILE A 121 -1.46 18.76 9.99
CA ILE A 121 -2.90 18.56 10.06
C ILE A 121 -3.23 17.06 10.15
N LEU A 122 -2.52 16.21 9.40
CA LEU A 122 -2.71 14.75 9.43
C LEU A 122 -2.51 14.16 10.83
N PHE A 123 -1.54 14.67 11.59
CA PHE A 123 -1.27 14.24 12.97
C PHE A 123 -2.17 14.95 13.99
N LEU A 124 -2.59 16.19 13.72
CA LEU A 124 -3.48 16.93 14.60
C LEU A 124 -4.91 16.37 14.62
N ILE A 125 -5.43 15.89 13.48
CA ILE A 125 -6.77 15.30 13.38
C ILE A 125 -7.00 14.19 14.42
N PRO A 126 -6.22 13.10 14.44
CA PRO A 126 -6.38 12.04 15.45
C PRO A 126 -6.13 12.54 16.87
N THR A 127 -5.16 13.44 17.07
CA THR A 127 -4.89 14.03 18.39
C THR A 127 -6.14 14.70 18.95
N VAL A 128 -6.79 15.54 18.15
CA VAL A 128 -8.02 16.24 18.54
C VAL A 128 -9.17 15.25 18.73
N ILE A 129 -9.33 14.26 17.84
CA ILE A 129 -10.38 13.23 17.97
C ILE A 129 -10.22 12.48 19.30
N PHE A 130 -9.01 11.99 19.60
CA PHE A 130 -8.73 11.24 20.82
C PHE A 130 -8.99 12.05 22.08
N ILE A 131 -8.48 13.29 22.14
CA ILE A 131 -8.64 14.14 23.33
C ILE A 131 -10.10 14.57 23.50
N VAL A 132 -10.74 15.06 22.44
CA VAL A 132 -12.12 15.57 22.53
C VAL A 132 -13.09 14.44 22.86
N LEU A 133 -13.04 13.31 22.15
CA LEU A 133 -13.93 12.18 22.47
C LEU A 133 -13.63 11.60 23.85
N GLY A 134 -12.36 11.50 24.23
CA GLY A 134 -11.98 11.00 25.55
C GLY A 134 -12.51 11.85 26.69
N LEU A 135 -12.39 13.18 26.58
CA LEU A 135 -12.93 14.12 27.57
C LEU A 135 -14.46 14.14 27.60
N LEU A 136 -15.12 14.11 26.44
CA LEU A 136 -16.59 14.12 26.35
C LEU A 136 -17.23 12.85 26.92
N THR A 137 -16.56 11.70 26.77
CA THR A 137 -17.07 10.40 27.23
C THR A 137 -16.60 10.04 28.65
N GLY A 138 -15.62 10.76 29.20
CA GLY A 138 -14.99 10.42 30.48
C GLY A 138 -14.13 9.16 30.43
N LEU A 139 -13.74 8.71 29.23
CA LEU A 139 -12.98 7.47 29.00
C LEU A 139 -11.45 7.68 28.90
N LEU A 140 -10.99 8.88 29.24
CA LEU A 140 -9.59 9.28 29.25
C LEU A 140 -9.21 9.73 30.66
N ASP A 141 -8.22 9.05 31.26
CA ASP A 141 -7.72 9.37 32.59
C ASP A 141 -6.23 9.72 32.51
N PHE A 142 -5.88 10.93 32.92
CA PHE A 142 -4.49 11.41 32.91
C PHE A 142 -3.70 11.05 34.17
N SER A 143 -4.36 10.47 35.19
CA SER A 143 -3.74 10.01 36.43
C SER A 143 -4.06 8.54 36.73
N PRO A 144 -3.78 7.62 35.78
CA PRO A 144 -4.07 6.20 35.97
C PRO A 144 -3.26 5.64 37.15
N GLY A 145 -3.96 5.15 38.16
CA GLY A 145 -3.37 4.46 39.31
C GLY A 145 -3.19 2.96 39.07
N GLY A 146 -2.42 2.31 39.97
CA GLY A 146 -2.24 0.86 40.00
C GLY A 146 -0.80 0.44 40.27
N ASP A 147 -0.62 -0.82 40.67
CA ASP A 147 0.70 -1.43 40.91
C ASP A 147 1.43 -1.81 39.61
N GLU A 148 0.70 -1.85 38.48
CA GLU A 148 1.24 -2.12 37.15
C GLU A 148 0.76 -1.07 36.13
N ILE A 149 1.61 -0.81 35.12
CA ILE A 149 1.25 0.07 34.00
C ILE A 149 0.30 -0.68 33.05
N VAL A 150 -0.97 -0.27 33.08
CA VAL A 150 -2.05 -0.81 32.24
C VAL A 150 -2.59 0.30 31.33
N HIS A 151 -2.31 0.21 30.04
CA HIS A 151 -2.70 1.24 29.06
C HIS A 151 -4.20 1.52 28.98
N SER A 152 -5.05 0.53 29.28
CA SER A 152 -6.51 0.71 29.30
C SER A 152 -7.00 1.57 30.47
N HIS A 153 -6.18 1.80 31.50
CA HIS A 153 -6.50 2.74 32.58
C HIS A 153 -6.32 4.18 32.11
N PHE A 154 -5.29 4.46 31.30
CA PHE A 154 -5.08 5.77 30.69
C PHE A 154 -6.08 6.03 29.55
N PHE A 155 -6.18 5.10 28.62
CA PHE A 155 -7.00 5.20 27.42
C PHE A 155 -7.95 4.00 27.36
N SER A 156 -9.22 4.19 27.72
CA SER A 156 -10.16 3.06 27.79
C SER A 156 -10.23 2.30 26.47
N THR A 157 -10.30 0.96 26.56
CA THR A 157 -10.52 0.10 25.40
C THR A 157 -11.77 0.52 24.61
N TRP A 158 -12.84 0.94 25.31
CA TRP A 158 -14.05 1.43 24.66
C TRP A 158 -13.82 2.70 23.82
N LEU A 159 -12.94 3.59 24.27
CA LEU A 159 -12.57 4.79 23.52
C LEU A 159 -11.76 4.43 22.27
N VAL A 160 -10.85 3.45 22.38
CA VAL A 160 -10.13 2.90 21.22
C VAL A 160 -11.13 2.33 20.21
N ASP A 161 -12.06 1.50 20.65
CA ASP A 161 -13.06 0.88 19.77
C ASP A 161 -13.96 1.89 19.07
N LEU A 162 -14.44 2.88 19.81
CA LEU A 162 -15.30 3.94 19.30
C LEU A 162 -14.67 4.69 18.12
N ILE A 163 -13.32 4.71 18.06
CA ILE A 163 -12.56 5.38 17.01
C ILE A 163 -12.14 4.39 15.92
N PHE A 164 -11.52 3.27 16.30
CA PHE A 164 -10.89 2.36 15.34
C PHE A 164 -11.87 1.40 14.67
N VAL A 165 -12.98 1.02 15.30
CA VAL A 165 -13.99 0.16 14.65
C VAL A 165 -14.70 0.90 13.51
N PRO A 166 -15.22 2.14 13.70
CA PRO A 166 -15.75 2.91 12.58
C PRO A 166 -14.70 3.24 11.51
N LEU A 167 -13.45 3.52 11.93
CA LEU A 167 -12.35 3.76 10.99
C LEU A 167 -12.06 2.53 10.12
N ALA A 168 -12.02 1.34 10.72
CA ALA A 168 -11.83 0.09 9.99
C ALA A 168 -12.99 -0.17 9.02
N GLY A 169 -14.24 0.02 9.47
CA GLY A 169 -15.42 -0.08 8.61
C GLY A 169 -15.39 0.91 7.44
N PHE A 170 -14.97 2.14 7.70
CA PHE A 170 -14.75 3.16 6.67
C PHE A 170 -13.70 2.71 5.64
N VAL A 171 -12.54 2.23 6.08
CA VAL A 171 -11.46 1.76 5.19
C VAL A 171 -11.94 0.59 4.32
N VAL A 172 -12.66 -0.38 4.91
CA VAL A 172 -13.25 -1.51 4.19
C VAL A 172 -14.23 -1.01 3.12
N ALA A 173 -15.11 -0.06 3.46
CA ALA A 173 -16.05 0.52 2.52
C ALA A 173 -15.34 1.23 1.35
N VAL A 174 -14.29 2.01 1.62
CA VAL A 174 -13.49 2.67 0.57
C VAL A 174 -12.87 1.66 -0.37
N PHE A 175 -12.24 0.61 0.16
CA PHE A 175 -11.66 -0.43 -0.68
C PHE A 175 -12.73 -1.20 -1.47
N ALA A 176 -13.86 -1.55 -0.86
CA ALA A 176 -14.94 -2.26 -1.56
C ALA A 176 -15.49 -1.46 -2.75
N LEU A 177 -15.79 -0.17 -2.53
CA LEU A 177 -16.29 0.72 -3.58
C LEU A 177 -15.21 1.00 -4.65
N GLY A 178 -13.96 1.18 -4.22
CA GLY A 178 -12.82 1.39 -5.10
C GLY A 178 -12.52 0.18 -5.97
N LEU A 179 -12.53 -1.02 -5.39
CA LEU A 179 -12.31 -2.29 -6.09
C LEU A 179 -13.44 -2.60 -7.07
N LYS A 180 -14.70 -2.32 -6.70
CA LYS A 180 -15.83 -2.49 -7.62
C LYS A 180 -15.60 -1.69 -8.90
N ARG A 181 -15.28 -0.40 -8.79
CA ARG A 181 -14.98 0.47 -9.95
C ARG A 181 -13.75 -0.01 -10.71
N PHE A 182 -12.68 -0.33 -9.98
CA PHE A 182 -11.43 -0.80 -10.57
C PHE A 182 -11.63 -2.07 -11.42
N ILE A 183 -12.31 -3.08 -10.88
CA ILE A 183 -12.57 -4.33 -11.60
C ILE A 183 -13.44 -4.09 -12.83
N THR A 184 -14.47 -3.24 -12.72
CA THR A 184 -15.32 -2.87 -13.86
C THR A 184 -14.49 -2.21 -14.97
N ASP A 185 -13.64 -1.25 -14.62
CA ASP A 185 -12.86 -0.49 -15.60
C ASP A 185 -11.79 -1.34 -16.28
N ILE A 186 -11.05 -2.16 -15.51
CA ILE A 186 -10.05 -3.08 -16.11
C ILE A 186 -10.71 -4.15 -16.98
N HIS A 187 -11.92 -4.59 -16.62
CA HIS A 187 -12.65 -5.57 -17.40
C HIS A 187 -13.15 -4.99 -18.73
N ALA A 188 -13.75 -3.81 -18.69
CA ALA A 188 -14.14 -3.08 -19.90
C ALA A 188 -12.93 -2.83 -20.81
N ASN A 189 -11.79 -2.40 -20.25
CA ASN A 189 -10.56 -2.20 -21.02
C ASN A 189 -10.02 -3.51 -21.62
N ALA A 190 -10.07 -4.62 -20.87
CA ALA A 190 -9.62 -5.93 -21.34
C ALA A 190 -10.48 -6.47 -22.49
N LEU A 191 -11.79 -6.21 -22.48
CA LEU A 191 -12.68 -6.53 -23.60
C LEU A 191 -12.37 -5.67 -24.83
N LEU A 192 -12.24 -4.34 -24.65
CA LEU A 192 -11.93 -3.40 -25.72
C LEU A 192 -10.59 -3.68 -26.41
N THR A 193 -9.59 -4.15 -25.65
CA THR A 193 -8.25 -4.46 -26.16
C THR A 193 -8.08 -5.93 -26.57
N GLY A 194 -9.16 -6.72 -26.55
CA GLY A 194 -9.16 -8.13 -26.89
C GLY A 194 -8.20 -8.96 -26.02
N LYS A 195 -7.98 -8.58 -24.75
CA LYS A 195 -7.18 -9.37 -23.80
C LYS A 195 -7.98 -10.57 -23.29
N THR A 196 -9.29 -10.39 -23.07
CA THR A 196 -10.25 -11.46 -22.76
C THR A 196 -11.43 -11.44 -23.75
N LYS A 197 -12.09 -12.58 -23.91
CA LYS A 197 -13.37 -12.73 -24.63
C LYS A 197 -14.54 -13.02 -23.68
N LYS A 198 -14.27 -13.21 -22.38
CA LYS A 198 -15.29 -13.48 -21.37
C LYS A 198 -16.03 -12.19 -21.07
N GLU A 199 -17.31 -12.12 -21.40
CA GLU A 199 -18.13 -10.91 -21.22
C GLU A 199 -18.53 -10.64 -19.76
N THR A 200 -18.56 -11.69 -18.93
CA THR A 200 -18.95 -11.60 -17.53
C THR A 200 -17.90 -12.25 -16.63
N ILE A 201 -17.63 -11.62 -15.50
CA ILE A 201 -16.75 -12.19 -14.46
C ILE A 201 -17.55 -13.18 -13.62
N ASP A 202 -17.19 -14.46 -13.70
CA ASP A 202 -17.74 -15.48 -12.82
C ASP A 202 -17.05 -15.46 -11.45
N LEU A 203 -17.83 -15.41 -10.38
CA LEU A 203 -17.30 -15.24 -9.04
C LEU A 203 -16.44 -16.42 -8.58
N SER A 204 -16.85 -17.65 -8.87
CA SER A 204 -16.13 -18.86 -8.46
C SER A 204 -14.77 -18.98 -9.15
N GLY A 205 -14.70 -18.70 -10.45
CA GLY A 205 -13.45 -18.69 -11.19
C GLY A 205 -12.51 -17.58 -10.75
N PHE A 206 -13.04 -16.40 -10.43
CA PHE A 206 -12.24 -15.29 -9.91
C PHE A 206 -11.66 -15.59 -8.52
N VAL A 207 -12.48 -16.15 -7.61
CA VAL A 207 -12.01 -16.58 -6.28
C VAL A 207 -10.93 -17.64 -6.40
N GLN A 208 -11.09 -18.61 -7.31
CA GLN A 208 -10.07 -19.62 -7.54
C GLN A 208 -8.76 -19.00 -8.07
N ALA A 209 -8.84 -18.02 -8.97
CA ALA A 209 -7.67 -17.31 -9.46
C ALA A 209 -6.95 -16.53 -8.34
N LEU A 210 -7.72 -15.92 -7.43
CA LEU A 210 -7.18 -15.26 -6.24
C LEU A 210 -6.39 -16.24 -5.35
N ILE A 211 -6.96 -17.41 -5.06
CA ILE A 211 -6.30 -18.47 -4.28
C ILE A 211 -5.00 -18.92 -4.95
N THR A 212 -4.99 -19.10 -6.27
CA THR A 212 -3.81 -19.49 -7.05
C THR A 212 -2.69 -18.46 -6.98
N VAL A 213 -3.02 -17.17 -6.94
CA VAL A 213 -2.04 -16.07 -6.97
C VAL A 213 -1.41 -15.80 -5.60
N ILE A 214 -2.12 -16.03 -4.50
CA ILE A 214 -1.63 -15.73 -3.13
C ILE A 214 -0.25 -16.34 -2.84
N PRO A 215 0.02 -17.64 -3.10
CA PRO A 215 1.35 -18.22 -2.87
C PRO A 215 2.46 -17.52 -3.66
N ASN A 216 2.17 -17.05 -4.88
CA ASN A 216 3.16 -16.35 -5.71
C ASN A 216 3.48 -14.95 -5.15
N ILE A 217 2.49 -14.28 -4.56
CA ILE A 217 2.68 -12.99 -3.86
C ILE A 217 3.54 -13.19 -2.62
N LEU A 218 3.19 -14.18 -1.79
CA LEU A 218 3.88 -14.43 -0.52
C LEU A 218 5.33 -14.89 -0.71
N LYS A 219 5.59 -15.78 -1.67
CA LYS A 219 6.95 -16.25 -1.96
C LYS A 219 7.77 -15.20 -2.72
N HIS A 220 7.10 -14.22 -3.32
CA HIS A 220 7.72 -13.12 -4.06
C HIS A 220 8.68 -13.58 -5.19
N ASN A 221 8.44 -14.79 -5.72
CA ASN A 221 9.31 -15.52 -6.66
C ASN A 221 9.66 -14.75 -7.95
N LYS A 222 8.82 -13.78 -8.34
CA LYS A 222 8.98 -13.01 -9.58
C LYS A 222 9.85 -11.76 -9.44
N PHE A 223 10.24 -11.41 -8.23
CA PHE A 223 11.08 -10.22 -7.99
C PHE A 223 12.58 -10.54 -8.09
N SER A 224 12.95 -11.80 -7.88
CA SER A 224 14.30 -12.29 -8.21
C SER A 224 14.56 -12.39 -9.71
N ASP A 225 13.52 -12.34 -10.55
CA ASP A 225 13.64 -12.34 -12.01
C ASP A 225 14.16 -11.00 -12.56
N CYS A 226 14.47 -10.03 -11.67
CA CYS A 226 14.95 -8.72 -12.06
C CYS A 226 16.22 -8.33 -11.28
N ASN A 227 17.17 -7.71 -11.97
CA ASN A 227 18.53 -7.56 -11.47
C ASN A 227 18.74 -6.30 -10.62
N GLU A 228 18.17 -5.15 -11.02
CA GLU A 228 18.59 -3.86 -10.46
C GLU A 228 18.12 -3.56 -9.03
N ASN A 229 17.00 -4.14 -8.62
CA ASN A 229 16.41 -3.90 -7.29
C ASN A 229 16.46 -5.13 -6.37
N ARG A 230 17.33 -6.11 -6.64
CA ARG A 230 17.39 -7.36 -5.86
C ARG A 230 17.64 -7.11 -4.36
N GLU A 231 18.49 -6.15 -4.01
CA GLU A 231 18.80 -5.80 -2.61
C GLU A 231 17.58 -5.32 -1.83
N ARG A 232 16.67 -4.58 -2.49
CA ARG A 232 15.43 -4.07 -1.89
C ARG A 232 14.43 -5.18 -1.55
N SER A 233 14.58 -6.36 -2.15
CA SER A 233 13.66 -7.48 -1.91
C SER A 233 13.59 -7.82 -0.42
N THR A 234 14.75 -7.93 0.22
CA THR A 234 14.84 -8.35 1.62
C THR A 234 14.21 -7.33 2.56
N SER A 235 14.57 -6.05 2.44
CA SER A 235 14.02 -4.98 3.28
C SER A 235 12.50 -4.85 3.11
N HIS A 236 12.00 -4.99 1.88
CA HIS A 236 10.57 -5.00 1.60
C HIS A 236 9.86 -6.22 2.19
N MET A 237 10.46 -7.42 2.11
CA MET A 237 9.89 -8.65 2.68
C MET A 237 9.82 -8.60 4.20
N MET A 238 10.85 -8.04 4.85
CA MET A 238 10.84 -7.82 6.30
C MET A 238 9.64 -6.95 6.70
N VAL A 239 9.40 -5.85 6.00
CA VAL A 239 8.26 -4.96 6.27
C VAL A 239 6.93 -5.65 5.99
N LEU A 240 6.80 -6.36 4.86
CA LEU A 240 5.57 -7.08 4.49
C LEU A 240 5.20 -8.14 5.54
N PHE A 241 6.13 -9.03 5.89
CA PHE A 241 5.86 -10.09 6.86
C PHE A 241 5.70 -9.54 8.27
N ALA A 242 6.37 -8.44 8.63
CA ALA A 242 6.11 -7.74 9.87
C ALA A 242 4.67 -7.22 9.95
N PHE A 243 4.16 -6.56 8.89
CA PHE A 243 2.76 -6.13 8.86
C PHE A 243 1.78 -7.29 8.98
N ILE A 244 2.02 -8.39 8.27
CA ILE A 244 1.18 -9.61 8.35
C ILE A 244 1.21 -10.17 9.78
N ALA A 245 2.39 -10.33 10.37
CA ALA A 245 2.55 -10.85 11.73
C ALA A 245 1.85 -9.97 12.77
N LEU A 246 2.08 -8.64 12.72
CA LEU A 246 1.48 -7.68 13.64
C LEU A 246 -0.05 -7.58 13.46
N PHE A 247 -0.54 -7.70 12.24
CA PHE A 247 -1.98 -7.78 11.96
C PHE A 247 -2.59 -9.05 12.57
N ILE A 248 -1.96 -10.22 12.40
CA ILE A 248 -2.40 -11.48 13.01
C ILE A 248 -2.41 -11.37 14.54
N VAL A 249 -1.34 -10.86 15.14
CA VAL A 249 -1.24 -10.61 16.59
C VAL A 249 -2.38 -9.73 17.09
N THR A 250 -2.64 -8.63 16.39
CA THR A 250 -3.72 -7.68 16.77
C THR A 250 -5.08 -8.36 16.75
N ASN A 251 -5.38 -9.15 15.70
CA ASN A 251 -6.65 -9.86 15.59
C ASN A 251 -6.79 -11.00 16.61
N ILE A 252 -5.70 -11.71 16.92
CA ILE A 252 -5.71 -12.73 17.98
C ILE A 252 -6.04 -12.06 19.32
N PHE A 253 -5.35 -10.97 19.68
CA PHE A 253 -5.62 -10.30 20.95
C PHE A 253 -6.97 -9.58 21.00
N PHE A 254 -7.51 -9.16 19.85
CA PHE A 254 -8.90 -8.71 19.76
C PHE A 254 -9.86 -9.85 20.14
N VAL A 255 -9.69 -11.05 19.58
CA VAL A 255 -10.51 -12.22 19.95
C VAL A 255 -10.30 -12.63 21.41
N VAL A 256 -9.07 -12.64 21.91
CA VAL A 256 -8.75 -12.93 23.32
C VAL A 256 -9.47 -11.96 24.27
N LEU A 257 -9.49 -10.67 23.92
CA LEU A 257 -10.15 -9.66 24.71
C LEU A 257 -11.67 -9.80 24.70
N TYR A 258 -12.31 -9.92 23.52
CA TYR A 258 -13.78 -9.89 23.44
C TYR A 258 -14.47 -11.24 23.57
N VAL A 259 -13.82 -12.33 23.15
CA VAL A 259 -14.41 -13.68 23.24
C VAL A 259 -14.04 -14.35 24.55
N PHE A 260 -12.76 -14.28 24.92
CA PHE A 260 -12.25 -14.95 26.11
C PHE A 260 -12.22 -14.06 27.35
N GLN A 261 -12.48 -12.75 27.21
CA GLN A 261 -12.51 -11.79 28.32
C GLN A 261 -11.19 -11.76 29.12
N ILE A 262 -10.08 -12.05 28.44
CA ILE A 262 -8.74 -12.01 29.05
C ILE A 262 -8.15 -10.65 28.72
N HIS A 263 -8.00 -9.81 29.74
CA HIS A 263 -7.44 -8.47 29.61
C HIS A 263 -5.91 -8.51 29.71
N GLY A 264 -5.25 -7.57 29.02
CA GLY A 264 -3.82 -7.34 29.19
C GLY A 264 -3.50 -6.63 30.52
N PRO A 265 -2.22 -6.53 30.90
CA PRO A 265 -1.04 -6.88 30.11
C PRO A 265 -0.78 -8.38 30.02
N TYR A 266 -0.47 -8.87 28.82
CA TYR A 266 -0.18 -10.29 28.60
C TYR A 266 1.26 -10.66 29.00
N SER A 267 1.44 -11.89 29.49
CA SER A 267 2.75 -12.45 29.83
C SER A 267 3.73 -12.40 28.65
N GLN A 268 5.00 -12.09 28.95
CA GLN A 268 6.08 -12.09 27.96
C GLN A 268 6.45 -13.50 27.48
N LEU A 269 5.98 -14.55 28.16
CA LEU A 269 6.12 -15.95 27.73
C LEU A 269 5.02 -16.36 26.73
N ASN A 270 4.06 -15.49 26.44
CA ASN A 270 3.01 -15.78 25.47
C ASN A 270 3.63 -15.88 24.05
N PRO A 271 3.43 -16.99 23.31
CA PRO A 271 4.00 -17.14 21.97
C PRO A 271 3.50 -16.10 20.96
N VAL A 272 2.28 -15.57 21.15
CA VAL A 272 1.74 -14.48 20.34
C VAL A 272 2.50 -13.17 20.59
N LYS A 273 2.98 -12.94 21.82
CA LYS A 273 3.88 -11.82 22.14
C LYS A 273 5.26 -11.98 21.51
N TRP A 274 5.79 -13.20 21.39
CA TRP A 274 7.03 -13.42 20.65
C TRP A 274 6.88 -13.08 19.18
N LEU A 275 5.77 -13.49 18.57
CA LEU A 275 5.45 -13.09 17.19
C LEU A 275 5.33 -11.56 17.06
N ALA A 276 4.71 -10.90 18.04
CA ALA A 276 4.61 -9.43 18.09
C ALA A 276 6.00 -8.78 18.12
N ASN A 277 6.89 -9.26 18.98
CA ASN A 277 8.23 -8.68 19.16
C ASN A 277 9.11 -8.94 17.94
N ILE A 278 9.08 -10.15 17.36
CA ILE A 278 9.78 -10.47 16.12
C ILE A 278 9.26 -9.58 14.98
N GLY A 279 7.93 -9.45 14.85
CA GLY A 279 7.29 -8.59 13.86
C GLY A 279 7.67 -7.11 14.04
N GLY A 280 7.63 -6.60 15.27
CA GLY A 280 7.99 -5.21 15.58
C GLY A 280 9.46 -4.89 15.28
N VAL A 281 10.39 -5.77 15.67
CA VAL A 281 11.82 -5.63 15.35
C VAL A 281 12.05 -5.72 13.84
N ALA A 282 11.42 -6.68 13.15
CA ALA A 282 11.51 -6.80 11.70
C ALA A 282 10.97 -5.56 10.98
N LEU A 283 9.89 -4.95 11.48
CA LEU A 283 9.33 -3.71 10.93
C LEU A 283 10.33 -2.56 11.03
N VAL A 284 10.94 -2.37 12.20
CA VAL A 284 11.90 -1.29 12.44
C VAL A 284 13.16 -1.48 11.60
N ILE A 285 13.77 -2.67 11.62
CA ILE A 285 14.98 -2.96 10.85
C ILE A 285 14.68 -2.85 9.35
N GLY A 286 13.59 -3.44 8.88
CA GLY A 286 13.18 -3.39 7.47
C GLY A 286 12.97 -1.95 7.00
N ALA A 287 12.29 -1.11 7.79
CA ALA A 287 12.10 0.30 7.47
C ALA A 287 13.43 1.08 7.43
N LEU A 288 14.35 0.84 8.37
CA LEU A 288 15.68 1.46 8.38
C LEU A 288 16.52 1.05 7.16
N LEU A 289 16.48 -0.23 6.76
CA LEU A 289 17.13 -0.73 5.55
C LEU A 289 16.54 -0.08 4.29
N MET A 290 15.21 0.02 4.18
CA MET A 290 14.56 0.70 3.06
C MET A 290 14.95 2.19 2.98
N ILE A 291 15.13 2.86 4.12
CA ILE A 291 15.61 4.25 4.18
C ILE A 291 17.06 4.33 3.69
N LYS A 292 17.94 3.43 4.16
CA LYS A 292 19.34 3.36 3.75
C LYS A 292 19.46 3.13 2.23
N GLU A 293 18.77 2.13 1.71
CA GLU A 293 18.75 1.78 0.28
C GLU A 293 18.22 2.96 -0.56
N ARG A 294 17.15 3.61 -0.12
CA ARG A 294 16.59 4.78 -0.82
C ARG A 294 17.54 5.96 -0.85
N LYS A 295 18.31 6.21 0.22
CA LYS A 295 19.35 7.26 0.21
C LYS A 295 20.53 6.92 -0.69
N ALA A 296 20.82 5.63 -0.89
CA ALA A 296 21.93 5.19 -1.73
C ALA A 296 21.64 5.29 -3.23
N LYS A 297 20.39 5.13 -3.66
CA LYS A 297 19.98 5.20 -5.08
C LYS A 297 19.61 6.62 -5.51
N THR A 298 20.60 7.38 -5.97
CA THR A 298 20.42 8.77 -6.43
C THR A 298 19.87 8.88 -7.86
N ASP A 299 19.87 7.78 -8.61
CA ASP A 299 19.42 7.69 -9.99
C ASP A 299 17.90 7.46 -10.14
N GLN A 300 17.21 7.13 -9.04
CA GLN A 300 15.76 6.93 -8.99
C GLN A 300 15.07 8.15 -8.37
N VAL A 301 13.89 8.50 -8.88
CA VAL A 301 13.11 9.62 -8.33
C VAL A 301 12.39 9.17 -7.06
N SER A 302 12.62 9.87 -5.95
CA SER A 302 11.85 9.69 -4.70
C SER A 302 10.86 10.84 -4.53
N THR A 303 9.63 10.52 -4.15
CA THR A 303 8.59 11.53 -3.91
C THR A 303 8.39 11.77 -2.41
N TYR A 304 7.75 12.89 -2.05
CA TYR A 304 7.33 13.16 -0.67
C TYR A 304 6.55 11.98 -0.06
N LYS A 305 5.64 11.37 -0.83
CA LYS A 305 4.80 10.25 -0.36
C LYS A 305 5.62 9.04 0.05
N ASP A 306 6.74 8.79 -0.62
CA ASP A 306 7.64 7.69 -0.28
C ASP A 306 8.28 7.91 1.09
N TRP A 307 8.73 9.14 1.36
CA TRP A 307 9.32 9.52 2.64
C TRP A 307 8.30 9.60 3.77
N TYR A 308 7.12 10.16 3.50
CA TYR A 308 6.01 10.18 4.45
C TYR A 308 5.64 8.76 4.89
N LEU A 309 5.46 7.84 3.94
CA LEU A 309 5.10 6.47 4.27
C LEU A 309 6.23 5.76 5.04
N LEU A 310 7.49 5.91 4.62
CA LEU A 310 8.62 5.30 5.35
C LEU A 310 8.74 5.85 6.78
N GLY A 311 8.55 7.16 6.95
CA GLY A 311 8.52 7.80 8.27
C GLY A 311 7.36 7.31 9.13
N LEU A 312 6.18 7.15 8.55
CA LEU A 312 4.99 6.61 9.23
C LEU A 312 5.20 5.16 9.68
N VAL A 313 5.74 4.30 8.81
CA VAL A 313 6.01 2.88 9.11
C VAL A 313 7.09 2.74 10.18
N LEU A 314 8.18 3.52 10.07
CA LEU A 314 9.23 3.52 11.08
C LEU A 314 8.71 4.04 12.42
N GLY A 315 7.97 5.15 12.40
CA GLY A 315 7.36 5.75 13.60
C GLY A 315 6.40 4.78 14.29
N LEU A 316 5.58 4.07 13.52
CA LEU A 316 4.70 3.02 14.03
C LEU A 316 5.48 1.91 14.75
N GLY A 317 6.53 1.36 14.11
CA GLY A 317 7.35 0.30 14.69
C GLY A 317 8.10 0.76 15.94
N VAL A 318 8.76 1.92 15.87
CA VAL A 318 9.55 2.48 16.98
C VAL A 318 8.65 2.80 18.18
N THR A 319 7.54 3.51 17.96
CA THR A 319 6.63 3.87 19.07
C THR A 319 5.98 2.64 19.69
N GLY A 320 5.64 1.62 18.90
CA GLY A 320 5.09 0.36 19.43
C GLY A 320 6.10 -0.38 20.31
N MET A 321 7.33 -0.55 19.84
CA MET A 321 8.38 -1.21 20.62
C MET A 321 8.75 -0.40 21.88
N LEU A 322 8.88 0.93 21.76
CA LEU A 322 9.19 1.78 22.91
C LEU A 322 8.06 1.78 23.95
N THR A 323 6.79 1.72 23.53
CA THR A 323 5.65 1.59 24.44
C THR A 323 5.79 0.36 25.33
N GLU A 324 6.16 -0.79 24.74
CA GLU A 324 6.44 -2.01 25.49
C GLU A 324 7.66 -1.90 26.40
N MET A 325 8.79 -1.42 25.87
CA MET A 325 10.05 -1.33 26.62
C MET A 325 9.92 -0.41 27.83
N THR A 326 9.23 0.72 27.68
CA THR A 326 9.02 1.69 28.77
C THR A 326 8.00 1.19 29.79
N ARG A 327 7.01 0.39 29.38
CA ARG A 327 6.12 -0.33 30.30
C ARG A 327 6.91 -1.33 31.15
N LEU A 328 7.80 -2.11 30.54
CA LEU A 328 8.64 -3.10 31.23
C LEU A 328 9.71 -2.46 32.13
N ALA A 329 10.11 -1.23 31.82
CA ALA A 329 11.03 -0.42 32.62
C ALA A 329 10.32 0.39 33.73
N ASP A 330 9.02 0.17 33.94
CA ASP A 330 8.19 0.88 34.91
C ASP A 330 8.19 2.42 34.77
N ALA A 331 8.39 2.90 33.54
CA ALA A 331 8.40 4.33 33.21
C ALA A 331 6.99 4.81 32.83
N ALA A 332 6.09 4.89 33.81
CA ALA A 332 4.65 5.13 33.61
C ALA A 332 4.32 6.29 32.66
N PHE A 333 4.79 7.50 32.94
CA PHE A 333 4.52 8.68 32.11
C PHE A 333 4.95 8.46 30.64
N LEU A 334 6.16 7.95 30.45
CA LEU A 334 6.70 7.74 29.11
C LEU A 334 5.94 6.64 28.36
N SER A 335 5.53 5.58 29.05
CA SER A 335 4.75 4.48 28.49
C SER A 335 3.38 4.98 27.99
N TYR A 336 2.64 5.73 28.80
CA TYR A 336 1.35 6.30 28.38
C TYR A 336 1.49 7.32 27.25
N ALA A 337 2.51 8.20 27.31
CA ALA A 337 2.77 9.18 26.26
C ALA A 337 3.11 8.50 24.93
N LEU A 338 3.97 7.48 24.94
CA LEU A 338 4.33 6.72 23.76
C LEU A 338 3.16 5.92 23.21
N TYR A 339 2.31 5.37 24.06
CA TYR A 339 1.09 4.68 23.65
C TYR A 339 0.14 5.63 22.91
N PHE A 340 -0.08 6.84 23.43
CA PHE A 340 -0.87 7.86 22.75
C PHE A 340 -0.30 8.23 21.38
N ILE A 341 1.02 8.46 21.32
CA ILE A 341 1.72 8.73 20.05
C ILE A 341 1.57 7.55 19.09
N HIS A 342 1.70 6.32 19.58
CA HIS A 342 1.52 5.11 18.79
C HIS A 342 0.11 5.03 18.19
N LEU A 343 -0.94 5.31 18.97
CA LEU A 343 -2.32 5.37 18.46
C LEU A 343 -2.50 6.41 17.36
N ILE A 344 -1.80 7.55 17.43
CA ILE A 344 -1.80 8.55 16.34
C ILE A 344 -1.16 7.98 15.06
N PHE A 345 -0.04 7.26 15.18
CA PHE A 345 0.59 6.58 14.03
C PHE A 345 -0.32 5.50 13.45
N VAL A 346 -0.97 4.69 14.29
CA VAL A 346 -1.93 3.66 13.86
C VAL A 346 -3.12 4.31 13.14
N PHE A 347 -3.70 5.38 13.69
CA PHE A 347 -4.79 6.10 13.05
C PHE A 347 -4.38 6.60 11.66
N ASN A 348 -3.24 7.27 11.55
CA ASN A 348 -2.72 7.76 10.27
C ASN A 348 -2.49 6.62 9.27
N LEU A 349 -1.96 5.48 9.73
CA LEU A 349 -1.80 4.30 8.87
C LEU A 349 -3.15 3.85 8.30
N PHE A 350 -4.15 3.62 9.16
CA PHE A 350 -5.45 3.09 8.74
C PHE A 350 -6.25 4.09 7.89
N ALA A 351 -6.42 5.32 8.37
CA ALA A 351 -7.20 6.35 7.69
C ALA A 351 -6.70 6.62 6.26
N PHE A 352 -5.38 6.56 6.06
CA PHE A 352 -4.74 6.87 4.80
C PHE A 352 -4.31 5.64 4.01
N LEU A 353 -4.52 4.43 4.53
CA LEU A 353 -4.24 3.16 3.86
C LEU A 353 -4.78 3.12 2.42
N PRO A 354 -6.08 3.37 2.16
CA PRO A 354 -6.64 3.27 0.81
C PRO A 354 -6.20 4.41 -0.13
N PHE A 355 -5.63 5.49 0.41
CA PHE A 355 -5.19 6.66 -0.35
C PHE A 355 -3.67 6.70 -0.57
N SER A 356 -2.94 5.77 0.03
CA SER A 356 -1.47 5.75 0.03
C SER A 356 -0.91 4.67 -0.89
N LYS A 357 0.42 4.65 -0.99
CA LYS A 357 1.14 3.59 -1.72
C LYS A 357 0.86 2.20 -1.17
N LEU A 358 0.46 2.04 0.10
CA LEU A 358 0.13 0.73 0.69
C LEU A 358 -1.10 0.08 0.04
N ALA A 359 -2.02 0.86 -0.54
CA ALA A 359 -3.16 0.35 -1.30
C ALA A 359 -2.72 -0.53 -2.49
N HIS A 360 -1.46 -0.44 -2.94
CA HIS A 360 -0.94 -1.30 -3.99
C HIS A 360 -1.10 -2.79 -3.66
N LEU A 361 -1.00 -3.20 -2.38
CA LEU A 361 -1.17 -4.59 -2.00
C LEU A 361 -2.56 -5.10 -2.42
N VAL A 362 -3.59 -4.27 -2.24
CA VAL A 362 -4.98 -4.62 -2.59
C VAL A 362 -5.17 -4.60 -4.11
N TYR A 363 -4.90 -3.46 -4.77
CA TYR A 363 -5.14 -3.32 -6.20
C TYR A 363 -4.27 -4.25 -7.06
N ARG A 364 -2.99 -4.45 -6.71
CA ARG A 364 -2.11 -5.39 -7.42
C ARG A 364 -2.57 -6.83 -7.25
N THR A 365 -2.97 -7.24 -6.05
CA THR A 365 -3.45 -8.61 -5.81
C THR A 365 -4.68 -8.89 -6.67
N VAL A 366 -5.65 -7.96 -6.70
CA VAL A 366 -6.84 -8.07 -7.54
C VAL A 366 -6.48 -8.08 -9.04
N ALA A 367 -5.54 -7.24 -9.47
CA ALA A 367 -5.10 -7.22 -10.87
C ALA A 367 -4.40 -8.52 -11.30
N LEU A 368 -3.58 -9.12 -10.42
CA LEU A 368 -2.94 -10.41 -10.68
C LEU A 368 -3.97 -11.55 -10.72
N ALA A 369 -4.94 -11.55 -9.81
CA ALA A 369 -6.05 -12.51 -9.83
C ALA A 369 -6.89 -12.37 -11.11
N TYR A 370 -7.13 -11.13 -11.55
CA TYR A 370 -7.83 -10.85 -12.80
C TYR A 370 -7.06 -11.34 -14.02
N ASP A 371 -5.74 -11.12 -14.08
CA ASP A 371 -4.89 -11.59 -15.18
C ASP A 371 -4.90 -13.13 -15.25
N GLU A 372 -4.73 -13.81 -14.11
CA GLU A 372 -4.82 -15.27 -14.04
C GLU A 372 -6.21 -15.79 -14.45
N TRP A 373 -7.30 -15.13 -14.01
CA TRP A 373 -8.66 -15.49 -14.39
C TRP A 373 -8.93 -15.30 -15.90
N ALA A 374 -8.45 -14.20 -16.46
CA ALA A 374 -8.64 -13.85 -17.87
C ALA A 374 -7.84 -14.79 -18.80
N GLU A 375 -6.71 -15.32 -18.35
CA GLU A 375 -5.86 -16.24 -19.11
C GLU A 375 -6.13 -17.73 -18.85
N ARG A 376 -6.93 -18.07 -17.83
CA ARG A 376 -7.19 -19.45 -17.38
C ARG A 376 -7.61 -20.39 -18.52
N ASP A 377 -8.45 -19.92 -19.44
CA ASP A 377 -8.95 -20.74 -20.56
C ASP A 377 -7.94 -20.83 -21.71
N LYS A 378 -7.05 -19.83 -21.86
CA LYS A 378 -5.97 -19.90 -22.85
C LYS A 378 -4.97 -20.98 -22.49
N LYS A 379 -4.61 -21.09 -21.20
CA LYS A 379 -3.71 -22.14 -20.70
C LYS A 379 -4.33 -23.53 -20.83
N ALA A 380 -5.63 -23.67 -20.56
CA ALA A 380 -6.36 -24.93 -20.69
C ALA A 380 -6.62 -25.39 -22.13
N ALA A 381 -6.63 -24.47 -23.11
CA ALA A 381 -6.74 -24.79 -24.54
C ALA A 381 -5.39 -25.12 -25.21
N THR A 382 -4.27 -24.86 -24.51
CA THR A 382 -2.90 -25.16 -24.97
C THR A 382 -2.25 -26.34 -24.23
N ALA A 383 -2.95 -26.92 -23.25
CA ALA A 383 -2.58 -28.15 -22.55
C ALA A 383 -3.49 -29.28 -23.03
#